data_AF-A0A1Q8QZA8-F1
#
_entry.id   AF-A0A1Q8QZA8-F1
#
_cell.length_a   1.000
_cell.length_b   1.000
_cell.length_c   1.000
_cell.angle_alpha   90.00
_cell.angle_beta   90.00
_cell.angle_gamma   90.00
#
_symmetry.space_group_name_H-M   'P 1'
#
loop_
_entity.id
_entity.type
_entity.pdbx_description
1 polymer ?
#
loop_
_entity_poly.entity_id
_entity_poly.type
_entity_poly.pdbx_seq_one_letter_code
_entity_poly.pdbx_strand_id
1 'polypeptide(L)'
;MMELIEWVKIQTLYDSEKQALKTANIVATTEARLANQQRGPQYEIETQVEQIDEKWQVFWRKVFIGNKTGCSGGCESCNDSEQMPKKNKGKVIPFRKP
;
A
#
# COMPACT_ATOMS: atom_id res chain seq x y z
N MET A 1 12.35 10.83 14.46
CA MET A 1 11.91 11.96 13.62
C MET A 1 10.51 11.59 13.13
N MET A 2 9.48 11.96 13.88
CA MET A 2 8.09 11.78 13.42
C MET A 2 7.85 12.87 12.39
N GLU A 3 7.75 12.50 11.11
CA GLU A 3 7.25 13.41 10.10
C GLU A 3 5.82 13.78 10.52
N LEU A 4 5.62 15.04 10.92
CA LEU A 4 4.29 15.62 11.02
C LEU A 4 3.65 15.42 9.65
N ILE A 5 2.67 14.53 9.56
CA ILE A 5 1.97 14.22 8.31
C ILE A 5 1.28 15.51 7.86
N GLU A 6 1.93 16.25 6.98
CA GLU A 6 1.51 17.56 6.53
C GLU A 6 0.39 17.42 5.48
N TRP A 7 -0.65 18.22 5.63
CA TRP A 7 -1.72 18.30 4.65
C TRP A 7 -1.20 18.93 3.36
N VAL A 8 -1.29 18.20 2.27
CA VAL A 8 -0.90 18.67 0.94
C VAL A 8 -2.03 19.52 0.36
N LYS A 9 -1.74 20.79 0.11
CA LYS A 9 -2.64 21.74 -0.53
C LYS A 9 -2.64 21.55 -2.05
N ILE A 10 -3.81 21.35 -2.64
CA ILE A 10 -3.95 21.38 -4.11
C ILE A 10 -3.84 22.83 -4.58
N GLN A 11 -3.02 23.11 -5.59
CA GLN A 11 -2.76 24.50 -6.01
C GLN A 11 -4.02 25.20 -6.55
N THR A 12 -4.96 24.45 -7.09
CA THR A 12 -6.20 24.97 -7.68
C THR A 12 -7.23 25.30 -6.60
N LEU A 13 -7.82 26.50 -6.71
CA LEU A 13 -9.01 26.91 -5.99
C LEU A 13 -10.25 26.72 -6.87
N TYR A 14 -11.37 26.32 -6.27
CA TYR A 14 -12.61 26.02 -6.97
C TYR A 14 -13.69 27.05 -6.62
N ASP A 15 -14.48 27.46 -7.61
CA ASP A 15 -15.55 28.45 -7.38
C ASP A 15 -16.83 27.82 -6.80
N SER A 16 -16.90 26.48 -6.72
CA SER A 16 -18.05 25.79 -6.13
C SER A 16 -17.63 24.60 -5.27
N GLU A 17 -18.36 24.40 -4.17
CA GLU A 17 -18.18 23.29 -3.26
C GLU A 17 -18.29 21.95 -3.99
N LYS A 18 -19.27 21.81 -4.88
CA LYS A 18 -19.49 20.59 -5.67
C LYS A 18 -18.27 20.22 -6.52
N GLN A 19 -17.57 21.20 -7.09
CA GLN A 19 -16.33 20.96 -7.85
C GLN A 19 -15.17 20.58 -6.93
N ALA A 20 -15.06 21.23 -5.77
CA ALA A 20 -14.05 20.90 -4.77
C ALA A 20 -14.23 19.48 -4.22
N LEU A 21 -15.45 19.11 -3.84
CA LEU A 21 -15.80 17.75 -3.39
C LEU A 21 -15.54 16.69 -4.47
N LYS A 22 -15.89 16.99 -5.73
CA LYS A 22 -15.59 16.09 -6.85
C LYS A 22 -14.08 15.88 -7.00
N THR A 23 -13.30 16.95 -6.91
CA THR A 23 -11.83 16.87 -6.95
C THR A 23 -11.29 16.08 -5.77
N ALA A 24 -11.77 16.34 -4.56
CA ALA A 24 -11.38 15.61 -3.35
C ALA A 24 -11.58 14.09 -3.52
N ASN A 25 -12.73 13.67 -4.05
CA ASN A 25 -12.99 12.25 -4.33
C ASN A 25 -12.05 11.66 -5.40
N ILE A 26 -11.72 12.43 -6.44
CA ILE A 26 -10.74 12.00 -7.45
C ILE A 26 -9.39 11.79 -6.77
N VAL A 27 -8.93 12.76 -5.98
CA VAL A 27 -7.64 12.71 -5.28
C VAL A 27 -7.59 11.54 -4.30
N ALA A 28 -8.64 11.35 -3.50
CA ALA A 28 -8.74 10.23 -2.57
C ALA A 28 -8.53 8.88 -3.28
N THR A 29 -9.21 8.69 -4.42
CA THR A 29 -9.12 7.42 -5.16
C THR A 29 -7.81 7.26 -5.93
N THR A 30 -7.31 8.32 -6.57
CA THR A 30 -6.07 8.25 -7.36
C THR A 30 -4.85 8.10 -6.47
N GLU A 31 -4.75 8.89 -5.40
CA GLU A 31 -3.63 8.80 -4.45
C GLU A 31 -3.66 7.49 -3.67
N ALA A 32 -4.85 6.97 -3.32
CA ALA A 32 -4.94 5.67 -2.65
C ALA A 32 -4.41 4.57 -3.58
N ARG A 33 -4.73 4.63 -4.87
CA ARG A 33 -4.24 3.65 -5.85
C ARG A 33 -2.73 3.75 -6.08
N LEU A 34 -2.16 4.95 -6.03
CA LEU A 34 -0.73 5.17 -6.20
C LEU A 34 0.08 4.84 -4.94
N ALA A 35 -0.47 5.10 -3.75
CA ALA A 35 0.19 4.85 -2.48
C ALA A 35 0.15 3.36 -2.09
N ASN A 36 -0.88 2.63 -2.48
CA ASN A 36 -1.07 1.23 -2.09
C ASN A 36 -0.42 0.26 -3.06
N GLN A 37 0.43 -0.62 -2.53
CA GLN A 37 1.01 -1.73 -3.29
C GLN A 37 0.21 -3.02 -3.11
N GLN A 38 0.33 -3.96 -4.05
CA GLN A 38 -0.33 -5.27 -3.94
C GLN A 38 0.14 -6.06 -2.71
N ARG A 39 1.40 -5.84 -2.30
CA ARG A 39 2.04 -6.37 -1.09
C ARG A 39 2.88 -5.24 -0.48
N GLY A 40 2.90 -5.15 0.85
CA GLY A 40 3.67 -4.12 1.55
C GLY A 40 2.80 -2.97 2.10
N PRO A 41 3.39 -1.78 2.32
CA PRO A 41 2.72 -0.65 2.96
C PRO A 41 1.40 -0.28 2.32
N GLN A 42 0.42 -0.02 3.18
CA GLN A 42 -0.90 0.48 2.85
C GLN A 42 -1.10 1.83 3.53
N TYR A 43 -1.74 2.72 2.78
CA TYR A 43 -2.08 4.05 3.16
C TYR A 43 -3.53 4.33 2.81
N GLU A 44 -4.22 4.99 3.72
CA GLU A 44 -5.49 5.65 3.47
C GLU A 44 -5.24 7.10 3.07
N ILE A 45 -6.10 7.64 2.21
CA ILE A 45 -6.04 9.04 1.81
C ILE A 45 -7.20 9.77 2.45
N GLU A 46 -6.88 10.69 3.34
CA GLU A 46 -7.85 11.63 3.87
C GLU A 46 -7.85 12.88 2.99
N THR A 47 -9.05 13.41 2.73
CA THR A 47 -9.23 14.65 1.99
C THR A 47 -10.08 15.60 2.80
N GLN A 48 -9.74 16.88 2.73
CA GLN A 48 -10.44 17.95 3.42
C GLN A 48 -10.76 19.05 2.41
N VAL A 49 -11.97 19.58 2.52
CA VAL A 49 -12.43 20.71 1.72
C VAL A 49 -12.73 21.86 2.68
N GLU A 50 -12.07 22.98 2.47
CA GLU A 50 -12.26 24.19 3.28
C GLU A 50 -12.69 25.34 2.38
N GLN A 51 -13.60 26.17 2.88
CA GLN A 51 -13.91 27.44 2.22
C GLN A 51 -12.88 28.49 2.65
N ILE A 52 -12.22 29.10 1.67
CA ILE A 52 -11.28 30.22 1.87
C ILE A 52 -11.82 31.39 1.05
N ASP A 53 -12.27 32.42 1.75
CA ASP A 53 -13.00 33.57 1.18
C ASP A 53 -14.22 33.12 0.36
N GLU A 54 -14.24 33.44 -0.94
CA GLU A 54 -15.31 33.09 -1.88
C GLU A 54 -15.04 31.79 -2.64
N LYS A 55 -13.93 31.09 -2.34
CA LYS A 55 -13.49 29.90 -3.06
C LYS A 55 -13.34 28.70 -2.14
N TRP A 56 -13.18 27.55 -2.76
CA TRP A 56 -13.04 26.26 -2.11
C TRP A 56 -11.64 25.70 -2.35
N GLN A 57 -10.98 25.33 -1.26
CA GLN A 57 -9.64 24.77 -1.24
C GLN A 57 -9.71 23.30 -0.86
N VAL A 58 -8.97 22.47 -1.59
CA VAL A 58 -8.84 21.04 -1.31
C VAL A 58 -7.47 20.74 -0.73
N PHE A 59 -7.46 19.94 0.33
CA PHE A 59 -6.27 19.39 0.98
C PHE A 59 -6.38 17.88 1.04
N TRP A 60 -5.24 17.20 1.10
CA TRP A 60 -5.22 15.76 1.30
C TRP A 60 -3.96 15.32 2.05
N ARG A 61 -4.00 14.14 2.67
CA ARG A 61 -2.81 13.55 3.31
C ARG A 61 -2.82 12.03 3.23
N LYS A 62 -1.63 11.44 3.34
CA LYS A 62 -1.43 9.98 3.43
C LYS A 62 -1.39 9.56 4.89
N VAL A 63 -2.23 8.60 5.26
CA VAL A 63 -2.26 8.01 6.60
C VAL A 63 -1.86 6.56 6.48
N PHE A 64 -0.75 6.17 7.12
CA PHE A 64 -0.33 4.78 7.12
C PHE A 64 -1.30 3.93 7.93
N ILE A 65 -1.87 2.89 7.30
CA ILE A 65 -2.85 2.00 7.93
C ILE A 65 -2.29 0.61 8.25
N GLY A 66 -1.11 0.27 7.72
CA GLY A 66 -0.46 -1.00 8.00
C GLY A 66 0.21 -1.60 6.76
N ASN A 67 0.67 -2.84 6.88
CA ASN A 67 1.26 -3.58 5.75
C ASN A 67 0.33 -4.70 5.31
N LYS A 68 0.05 -4.78 4.01
CA LYS A 68 -0.62 -5.93 3.40
C LYS A 68 0.40 -7.04 3.21
N THR A 69 0.41 -7.99 4.15
CA THR A 69 1.21 -9.21 4.04
C THR A 69 0.56 -10.14 3.01
N GLY A 70 1.32 -10.57 2.01
CA GLY A 70 0.81 -11.36 0.87
C GLY A 70 0.33 -12.79 1.18
N CYS A 71 0.17 -13.17 2.45
CA CYS A 71 -0.25 -14.51 2.89
C CYS A 71 -1.58 -14.49 3.68
N SER A 72 -2.51 -13.61 3.33
CA SER A 72 -3.82 -13.52 3.99
C SER A 72 -4.81 -14.61 3.59
N GLY A 73 -4.42 -15.54 2.70
CA GLY A 73 -5.06 -16.83 2.48
C GLY A 73 -3.94 -17.83 2.21
N GLY A 74 -3.87 -18.90 2.99
CA GLY A 74 -2.73 -19.83 3.02
C GLY A 74 -2.19 -20.15 1.63
N CYS A 75 -0.97 -19.70 1.35
CA CYS A 75 -0.20 -20.22 0.23
C CYS A 75 0.12 -21.69 0.53
N GLU A 76 -0.40 -22.62 -0.27
CA GLU A 76 0.07 -24.02 -0.24
C GLU A 76 1.58 -24.12 -0.50
N SER A 77 2.18 -23.12 -1.13
CA SER A 77 3.65 -23.04 -1.34
C SER A 77 4.44 -22.70 -0.08
N CYS A 78 3.81 -22.21 0.99
CA CYS A 78 4.49 -21.90 2.25
C CYS A 78 4.41 -23.04 3.28
N ASN A 79 3.77 -24.17 2.91
CA ASN A 79 3.69 -25.36 3.76
C ASN A 79 4.92 -26.28 3.68
N ASP A 80 5.95 -25.94 2.89
CA ASP A 80 7.13 -26.80 2.76
C ASP A 80 8.27 -26.48 3.74
N SER A 81 8.10 -25.54 4.68
CA SER A 81 9.13 -25.27 5.69
C SER A 81 9.05 -26.10 6.98
N GLU A 82 8.09 -27.02 7.12
CA GLU A 82 8.05 -27.98 8.24
C GLU A 82 8.32 -29.44 7.87
N GLN A 83 8.59 -29.75 6.60
CA GLN A 83 9.29 -31.00 6.30
C GLN A 83 10.78 -30.73 6.40
N MET A 84 11.33 -30.86 7.62
CA MET A 84 12.75 -31.17 7.77
C MET A 84 13.10 -32.19 6.67
N PRO A 85 14.07 -31.90 5.78
CA PRO A 85 14.36 -32.80 4.68
C PRO A 85 14.63 -34.17 5.28
N LYS A 86 13.76 -35.15 4.97
CA LYS A 86 13.99 -36.53 5.39
C LYS A 86 15.41 -36.83 4.94
N LYS A 87 16.29 -37.14 5.89
CA LYS A 87 17.68 -37.50 5.63
C LYS A 87 17.68 -38.76 4.75
N ASN A 88 17.48 -38.59 3.46
CA ASN A 88 17.63 -39.65 2.48
C ASN A 88 19.11 -39.97 2.51
N LYS A 89 19.44 -41.14 3.08
CA LYS A 89 20.78 -41.68 3.09
C LYS A 89 21.28 -41.64 1.65
N GLY A 90 22.28 -40.80 1.38
CA GLY A 90 22.85 -40.66 0.04
C GLY A 90 23.24 -42.03 -0.49
N LYS A 91 22.77 -42.37 -1.70
CA LYS A 91 23.10 -43.65 -2.32
C LYS A 91 24.52 -43.54 -2.87
N VAL A 92 25.46 -44.23 -2.23
CA VAL A 92 26.84 -44.32 -2.70
C VAL A 92 26.84 -45.10 -4.02
N ILE A 93 27.27 -44.45 -5.11
CA ILE A 93 27.51 -45.10 -6.39
C ILE A 93 28.99 -45.45 -6.45
N PRO A 94 29.37 -46.75 -6.36
CA PRO A 94 30.76 -47.13 -6.45
C PRO A 94 31.25 -46.94 -7.89
N PHE A 95 32.33 -46.17 -8.04
CA PHE A 95 33.07 -46.12 -9.30
C PHE A 95 33.70 -47.51 -9.55
N ARG A 96 33.34 -48.16 -10.66
CA ARG A 96 34.10 -49.30 -11.15
C ARG A 96 35.46 -48.78 -11.61
N LYS A 97 36.54 -49.33 -11.06
CA LYS A 97 37.90 -49.08 -11.56
C LYS A 97 38.04 -49.68 -12.98
N PRO A 98 38.88 -49.06 -13.83
CA PRO A 98 39.11 -49.51 -15.22
C PRO A 98 39.65 -50.93 -15.29
#